data_AF-A0A812SK18-F1
#
_entry.id   AF-A0A812SK18-F1
#
_cell.length_a   1.000
_cell.length_b   1.000
_cell.length_c   1.000
_cell.angle_alpha   90.00
_cell.angle_beta   90.00
_cell.angle_gamma   90.00
#
_symmetry.space_group_name_H-M   'P 1'
#
loop_
_entity.id
_entity.type
_entity.pdbx_description
1 polymer ?
#
loop_
_entity_poly.entity_id
_entity_poly.type
_entity_poly.pdbx_seq_one_letter_code
_entity_poly.pdbx_strand_id
1 'polypeptide(L)'
;MAANVQTFMDFTGASADQAAAFLEMAGGDVETAVEIYMTSQGDEPMTGVTEPEAIPMQQDLPSWWSAVWPTAEEPPEAWRLQRLDSGGGWAGGIPQPKNGPCGVLAVVHALILAGQHTRATEVQVSAEAAAEVIAQILVRCRCDGPVRLCRPKRRGDYSPTSDLEITELPDAAVGQEVRARIADFQAPGGIIDLMYSAIFTRGVEKVREEVLAEGGELPLVPKQFNCWLCSIELMSLLLRGTAHGNVGVFHADGSTNKTWEGFNTVGILSRSEKEKGIPMADALKSPTTPVWILHGGDHFTVAWAAAATPAAPGSQFTLYHWNGLPPGGPRLAELKVNACKGAVATKPPKFYKPEPGEIEEVVQADPEDKKKSPGKYREWRFEVMLAFDRPDLQGEQRPEDEPLEPKFDQQDARYQREGAWRCCLCYDRRFKTMDFAPVPADSPDWCPKCQKPRKECGWSLWIPFADLPPKRQAAVMDSHAKKIETILWTKWPEASIEAIGELPDC
;
A
#
# COMPACT_ATOMS: atom_id res chain seq x y z
N MET A 1 4.89 -19.01 18.65
CA MET A 1 4.24 -18.26 19.75
C MET A 1 5.27 -17.64 20.68
N ALA A 2 6.05 -18.40 21.47
CA ALA A 2 7.03 -17.79 22.39
C ALA A 2 8.06 -16.85 21.71
N ALA A 3 8.57 -17.22 20.53
CA ALA A 3 9.45 -16.34 19.75
C ALA A 3 8.72 -15.07 19.27
N ASN A 4 7.51 -15.21 18.72
CA ASN A 4 6.70 -14.08 18.25
C ASN A 4 6.26 -13.16 19.39
N VAL A 5 5.98 -13.71 20.58
CA VAL A 5 5.68 -12.95 21.81
C VAL A 5 6.89 -12.11 22.20
N GLN A 6 8.09 -12.70 22.22
CA GLN A 6 9.31 -11.94 22.49
C GLN A 6 9.55 -10.86 21.45
N THR A 7 9.42 -11.17 20.15
CA THR A 7 9.59 -10.19 19.07
C THR A 7 8.59 -9.04 19.17
N PHE A 8 7.32 -9.34 19.44
CA PHE A 8 6.30 -8.31 19.67
C PHE A 8 6.61 -7.44 20.89
N MET A 9 7.01 -8.04 22.01
CA MET A 9 7.40 -7.29 23.22
C MET A 9 8.62 -6.40 22.94
N ASP A 10 9.60 -6.88 22.17
CA ASP A 10 10.77 -6.11 21.78
C ASP A 10 10.41 -4.92 20.88
N PHE A 11 9.38 -5.05 20.03
CA PHE A 11 8.87 -3.98 19.16
C PHE A 11 7.96 -2.97 19.85
N THR A 12 7.23 -3.37 20.89
CA THR A 12 6.13 -2.57 21.47
C THR A 12 6.35 -2.14 22.92
N GLY A 13 7.25 -2.80 23.66
CA GLY A 13 7.42 -2.64 25.10
C GLY A 13 6.28 -3.22 25.95
N ALA A 14 5.32 -3.93 25.33
CA ALA A 14 4.16 -4.50 26.01
C ALA A 14 4.52 -5.64 26.97
N SER A 15 3.65 -5.92 27.96
CA SER A 15 3.81 -7.10 28.82
C SER A 15 3.60 -8.40 28.04
N ALA A 16 4.11 -9.53 28.56
CA ALA A 16 3.94 -10.83 27.90
C ALA A 16 2.46 -11.23 27.69
N ASP A 17 1.59 -10.83 28.62
CA ASP A 17 0.15 -11.10 28.53
C ASP A 17 -0.53 -10.21 27.46
N GLN A 18 -0.10 -8.93 27.36
CA GLN A 18 -0.56 -8.05 26.28
C GLN A 18 -0.06 -8.56 24.92
N ALA A 19 1.22 -8.93 24.83
CA ALA A 19 1.81 -9.48 23.62
C ALA A 19 1.09 -10.73 23.12
N ALA A 20 0.73 -11.65 24.03
CA ALA A 20 -0.07 -12.82 23.70
C ALA A 20 -1.45 -12.43 23.15
N ALA A 21 -2.13 -11.45 23.77
CA ALA A 21 -3.45 -10.99 23.35
C ALA A 21 -3.43 -10.29 21.98
N PHE A 22 -2.46 -9.42 21.70
CA PHE A 22 -2.35 -8.73 20.40
C PHE A 22 -1.89 -9.66 19.28
N LEU A 23 -0.99 -10.60 19.58
CA LEU A 23 -0.65 -11.66 18.64
C LEU A 23 -1.83 -12.58 18.36
N GLU A 24 -2.69 -12.84 19.34
CA GLU A 24 -3.92 -13.60 19.12
C GLU A 24 -4.92 -12.82 18.25
N MET A 25 -5.08 -11.50 18.47
CA MET A 25 -5.90 -10.62 17.63
C MET A 25 -5.40 -10.56 16.17
N ALA A 26 -4.09 -10.69 15.97
CA ALA A 26 -3.45 -10.70 14.66
C ALA A 26 -3.28 -12.11 14.04
N GLY A 27 -3.89 -13.15 14.61
CA GLY A 27 -3.76 -14.52 14.10
C GLY A 27 -2.33 -15.09 14.15
N GLY A 28 -1.51 -14.58 15.06
CA GLY A 28 -0.12 -14.94 15.31
C GLY A 28 0.91 -14.18 14.47
N ASP A 29 0.48 -13.21 13.67
CA ASP A 29 1.33 -12.33 12.88
C ASP A 29 1.85 -11.16 13.73
N VAL A 30 3.18 -10.99 13.79
CA VAL A 30 3.80 -10.00 14.68
C VAL A 30 3.58 -8.58 14.17
N GLU A 31 3.62 -8.37 12.87
CA GLU A 31 3.55 -7.04 12.26
C GLU A 31 2.13 -6.47 12.36
N THR A 32 1.13 -7.29 12.02
CA THR A 32 -0.29 -6.98 12.20
C THR A 32 -0.63 -6.79 13.69
N ALA A 33 -0.03 -7.58 14.59
CA ALA A 33 -0.22 -7.40 16.03
C ALA A 33 0.31 -6.04 16.48
N VAL A 34 1.52 -5.67 16.03
CA VAL A 34 2.15 -4.39 16.36
C VAL A 34 1.30 -3.24 15.84
N GLU A 35 0.74 -3.36 14.63
CA GLU A 35 -0.15 -2.37 14.05
C GLU A 35 -1.43 -2.18 14.86
N ILE A 36 -2.10 -3.27 15.27
CA ILE A 36 -3.29 -3.26 16.14
C ILE A 36 -2.94 -2.69 17.53
N TYR A 37 -1.78 -3.03 18.08
CA TYR A 37 -1.32 -2.51 19.38
C TYR A 37 -1.16 -1.00 19.34
N MET A 38 -0.46 -0.49 18.33
CA MET A 38 -0.17 0.93 18.21
C MET A 38 -1.42 1.77 17.89
N THR A 39 -2.38 1.22 17.13
CA THR A 39 -3.69 1.88 16.94
C THR A 39 -4.54 1.87 18.20
N SER A 40 -4.50 0.80 19.00
CA SER A 40 -5.28 0.70 20.26
C SER A 40 -4.75 1.60 21.40
N GLN A 41 -3.48 1.98 21.37
CA GLN A 41 -2.87 2.94 22.31
C GLN A 41 -3.24 4.40 21.99
N GLY A 42 -3.91 4.66 20.86
CA GLY A 42 -4.35 5.99 20.45
C GLY A 42 -5.65 6.48 21.11
N ASP A 43 -6.36 5.62 21.86
CA ASP A 43 -7.73 5.89 22.35
C ASP A 43 -7.87 5.92 23.89
N GLU A 44 -6.79 5.93 24.68
CA GLU A 44 -6.90 6.22 26.11
C GLU A 44 -7.04 7.74 26.36
N PRO A 45 -8.03 8.20 27.16
CA PRO A 45 -8.08 9.58 27.60
C PRO A 45 -6.92 9.82 28.57
N MET A 46 -5.92 10.57 28.10
CA MET A 46 -4.73 11.00 28.84
C MET A 46 -5.07 11.65 30.20
N THR A 47 -5.23 10.86 31.26
CA THR A 47 -5.15 11.36 32.64
C THR A 47 -3.70 11.33 33.08
N GLY A 48 -2.97 12.31 32.56
CA GLY A 48 -1.53 12.46 32.75
C GLY A 48 -1.04 13.65 31.95
N VAL A 49 -1.66 14.81 32.17
CA VAL A 49 -1.17 16.08 31.66
C VAL A 49 0.14 16.39 32.40
N THR A 50 1.24 15.78 31.97
CA THR A 50 2.43 16.58 31.76
C THR A 50 2.09 17.50 30.61
N GLU A 51 2.15 18.80 30.88
CA GLU A 51 1.92 19.86 29.90
C GLU A 51 2.50 19.44 28.55
N PRO A 52 1.79 19.68 27.42
CA PRO A 52 2.44 19.52 26.13
C PRO A 52 3.74 20.31 26.23
N GLU A 53 4.88 19.64 26.06
CA GLU A 53 6.15 20.35 25.87
C GLU A 53 5.82 21.40 24.82
N ALA A 54 5.84 22.66 25.26
CA ALA A 54 5.40 23.76 24.46
C ALA A 54 6.13 23.61 23.13
N ILE A 55 5.38 23.42 22.04
CA ILE A 55 5.91 23.48 20.69
C ILE A 55 6.77 24.74 20.70
N PRO A 56 8.12 24.62 20.61
CA PRO A 56 8.96 25.80 20.62
C PRO A 56 8.38 26.67 19.52
N MET A 57 7.97 27.90 19.86
CA MET A 57 7.36 28.85 18.93
C MET A 57 7.95 28.60 17.54
N GLN A 58 7.16 27.98 16.65
CA GLN A 58 7.63 27.65 15.32
C GLN A 58 8.17 28.97 14.77
N GLN A 59 9.49 29.03 14.55
CA GLN A 59 10.01 29.99 13.61
C GLN A 59 9.14 29.87 12.36
N ASP A 60 8.71 30.98 11.76
CA ASP A 60 7.92 30.96 10.53
C ASP A 60 8.69 30.18 9.45
N LEU A 61 8.48 28.87 9.40
CA LEU A 61 9.17 27.98 8.48
C LEU A 61 8.71 28.36 7.08
N PRO A 62 9.62 28.40 6.09
CA PRO A 62 9.21 28.71 4.73
C PRO A 62 8.10 27.77 4.26
N SER A 63 7.16 28.29 3.48
CA SER A 63 5.99 27.51 3.09
C SER A 63 6.39 26.25 2.31
N TRP A 64 7.45 26.28 1.50
CA TRP A 64 7.96 25.07 0.84
C TRP A 64 8.49 24.01 1.82
N TRP A 65 9.08 24.42 2.94
CA TRP A 65 9.60 23.50 3.96
C TRP A 65 8.46 22.83 4.73
N SER A 66 7.49 23.61 5.18
CA SER A 66 6.35 23.09 5.94
C SER A 66 5.42 22.19 5.12
N ALA A 67 5.45 22.27 3.79
CA ALA A 67 4.74 21.34 2.91
C ALA A 67 5.41 19.95 2.84
N VAL A 68 6.71 19.83 3.17
CA VAL A 68 7.49 18.61 2.92
C VAL A 68 8.04 17.99 4.20
N TRP A 69 8.60 18.78 5.12
CA TRP A 69 9.24 18.30 6.36
C TRP A 69 9.00 19.23 7.56
N PRO A 70 7.74 19.55 7.90
CA PRO A 70 7.41 20.54 8.93
C PRO A 70 7.99 20.22 10.32
N THR A 71 8.31 18.95 10.59
CA THR A 71 8.84 18.48 11.87
C THR A 71 10.31 18.05 11.81
N ALA A 72 10.97 18.15 10.64
CA ALA A 72 12.39 17.86 10.52
C ALA A 72 13.22 19.12 10.77
N GLU A 73 14.42 18.97 11.33
CA GLU A 73 15.41 20.05 11.41
C GLU A 73 16.21 20.17 10.09
N GLU A 74 16.49 19.02 9.48
CA GLU A 74 17.15 18.87 8.18
C GLU A 74 16.49 17.73 7.40
N PRO A 75 16.65 17.66 6.06
CA PRO A 75 16.05 16.55 5.33
C PRO A 75 16.61 15.22 5.80
N PRO A 76 15.77 14.18 5.83
CA PRO A 76 16.17 12.88 6.36
C PRO A 76 17.37 12.32 5.60
N GLU A 77 18.23 11.60 6.33
CA GLU A 77 19.47 11.05 5.76
C GLU A 77 19.21 10.21 4.51
N ALA A 78 18.13 9.43 4.48
CA ALA A 78 17.74 8.63 3.31
C ALA A 78 17.57 9.47 2.04
N TRP A 79 17.01 10.67 2.16
CA TRP A 79 16.81 11.60 1.04
C TRP A 79 18.12 12.32 0.68
N ARG A 80 18.95 12.69 1.68
CA ARG A 80 20.25 13.34 1.45
C ARG A 80 21.29 12.43 0.82
N LEU A 81 21.21 11.11 1.04
CA LEU A 81 22.11 10.14 0.42
C LEU A 81 21.67 9.73 -0.98
N GLN A 82 20.39 9.89 -1.31
CA GLN A 82 19.81 9.37 -2.54
C GLN A 82 20.30 10.11 -3.79
N ARG A 83 20.63 9.32 -4.80
CA ARG A 83 21.13 9.74 -6.13
C ARG A 83 20.12 9.34 -7.21
N LEU A 84 20.17 10.01 -8.37
CA LEU A 84 19.39 9.65 -9.56
C LEU A 84 20.25 9.00 -10.67
N ASP A 85 21.21 8.14 -10.28
CA ASP A 85 22.01 7.31 -11.19
C ASP A 85 21.90 5.82 -10.83
N SER A 86 22.44 4.93 -11.67
CA SER A 86 22.48 3.48 -11.41
C SER A 86 23.55 3.07 -10.40
N GLY A 87 24.26 4.02 -9.77
CA GLY A 87 25.37 3.73 -8.87
C GLY A 87 26.55 2.97 -9.52
N GLY A 88 26.67 3.00 -10.85
CA GLY A 88 27.88 2.52 -11.56
C GLY A 88 27.97 1.01 -11.83
N GLY A 89 26.87 0.27 -11.90
CA GLY A 89 26.95 -1.14 -12.34
C GLY A 89 25.71 -2.02 -12.15
N TRP A 90 24.60 -1.49 -11.62
CA TRP A 90 23.39 -2.29 -11.44
C TRP A 90 22.60 -2.41 -12.75
N ALA A 91 22.49 -3.64 -13.25
CA ALA A 91 21.59 -3.98 -14.33
C ALA A 91 20.16 -4.02 -13.78
N GLY A 92 19.41 -2.93 -13.95
CA GLY A 92 17.96 -2.98 -13.72
C GLY A 92 17.30 -1.76 -13.11
N GLY A 93 18.04 -0.75 -12.63
CA GLY A 93 17.40 0.48 -12.14
C GLY A 93 18.26 1.36 -11.23
N ILE A 94 17.59 2.26 -10.52
CA ILE A 94 18.19 3.19 -9.55
C ILE A 94 18.21 2.51 -8.17
N PRO A 95 19.38 2.31 -7.54
CA PRO A 95 19.45 1.75 -6.19
C PRO A 95 19.00 2.77 -5.13
N GLN A 96 18.49 2.26 -4.02
CA GLN A 96 18.00 3.05 -2.90
C GLN A 96 18.76 2.67 -1.62
N PRO A 97 19.65 3.54 -1.08
CA PRO A 97 20.46 3.17 0.08
C PRO A 97 19.66 2.93 1.37
N LYS A 98 18.58 3.70 1.59
CA LYS A 98 17.76 3.68 2.82
C LYS A 98 16.28 3.90 2.49
N ASN A 99 15.39 3.43 3.36
CA ASN A 99 13.94 3.59 3.15
C ASN A 99 13.53 5.07 3.15
N GLY A 100 12.59 5.45 2.27
CA GLY A 100 12.04 6.81 2.20
C GLY A 100 11.70 7.29 0.78
N PRO A 101 12.69 7.58 -0.08
CA PRO A 101 12.47 8.21 -1.38
C PRO A 101 11.91 7.30 -2.49
N CYS A 102 11.49 6.07 -2.17
CA CYS A 102 11.13 5.04 -3.15
C CYS A 102 10.08 5.49 -4.18
N GLY A 103 9.06 6.25 -3.78
CA GLY A 103 8.02 6.75 -4.70
C GLY A 103 8.57 7.67 -5.79
N VAL A 104 9.50 8.56 -5.44
CA VAL A 104 10.17 9.45 -6.42
C VAL A 104 11.07 8.63 -7.36
N LEU A 105 11.82 7.68 -6.81
CA LEU A 105 12.68 6.80 -7.60
C LEU A 105 11.88 5.93 -8.57
N ALA A 106 10.74 5.39 -8.12
CA ALA A 106 9.85 4.59 -8.93
C ALA A 106 9.28 5.40 -10.11
N VAL A 107 8.90 6.67 -9.89
CA VAL A 107 8.45 7.56 -10.97
C VAL A 107 9.55 7.81 -12.00
N VAL A 108 10.75 8.21 -11.56
CA VAL A 108 11.86 8.48 -12.47
C VAL A 108 12.21 7.23 -13.27
N HIS A 109 12.31 6.08 -12.61
CA HIS A 109 12.66 4.81 -13.25
C HIS A 109 11.58 4.35 -14.23
N ALA A 110 10.30 4.40 -13.85
CA ALA A 110 9.19 4.01 -14.71
C ALA A 110 9.07 4.90 -15.97
N LEU A 111 9.36 6.20 -15.85
CA LEU A 111 9.37 7.11 -16.99
C LEU A 111 10.57 6.88 -17.91
N ILE A 112 11.75 6.52 -17.38
CA ILE A 112 12.91 6.12 -18.20
C ILE A 112 12.53 4.88 -19.02
N LEU A 113 11.94 3.87 -18.37
CA LEU A 113 11.45 2.65 -19.01
C LEU A 113 10.42 2.96 -20.12
N ALA A 114 9.45 3.80 -19.81
CA ALA A 114 8.40 4.16 -20.76
C ALA A 114 8.95 4.94 -21.98
N GLY A 115 9.84 5.92 -21.75
CA GLY A 115 10.42 6.77 -22.80
C GLY A 115 11.43 6.05 -23.69
N GLN A 116 12.12 5.04 -23.17
CA GLN A 116 13.00 4.19 -23.97
C GLN A 116 12.22 3.36 -25.00
N HIS A 117 10.90 3.15 -24.81
CA HIS A 117 10.06 2.31 -25.67
C HIS A 117 10.68 0.93 -25.97
N THR A 118 11.61 0.45 -25.15
CA THR A 118 12.38 -0.74 -25.47
C THR A 118 11.63 -1.99 -25.03
N ARG A 119 11.49 -2.93 -25.95
CA ARG A 119 11.14 -4.33 -25.66
C ARG A 119 12.29 -5.09 -25.01
N ALA A 120 13.26 -4.38 -24.45
CA ALA A 120 14.55 -4.92 -24.05
C ALA A 120 14.53 -5.29 -22.57
N THR A 121 15.24 -6.35 -22.25
CA THR A 121 15.50 -6.84 -20.90
C THR A 121 16.54 -6.00 -20.16
N GLU A 122 17.22 -5.09 -20.87
CA GLU A 122 18.27 -4.22 -20.34
C GLU A 122 17.78 -2.78 -20.23
N VAL A 123 17.58 -2.33 -18.99
CA VAL A 123 17.23 -0.95 -18.68
C VAL A 123 18.50 -0.15 -18.49
N GLN A 124 18.73 0.83 -19.35
CA GLN A 124 19.89 1.70 -19.27
C GLN A 124 19.51 3.00 -18.58
N VAL A 125 19.78 3.11 -17.28
CA VAL A 125 19.63 4.39 -16.54
C VAL A 125 20.84 5.28 -16.85
N SER A 126 20.90 5.82 -18.06
CA SER A 126 21.96 6.75 -18.48
C SER A 126 21.70 8.16 -17.97
N ALA A 127 22.77 8.98 -17.95
CA ALA A 127 22.65 10.40 -17.62
C ALA A 127 21.69 11.14 -18.58
N GLU A 128 21.75 10.81 -19.87
CA GLU A 128 20.88 11.38 -20.90
C GLU A 128 19.41 11.02 -20.66
N ALA A 129 19.11 9.75 -20.35
CA ALA A 129 17.74 9.31 -20.09
C ALA A 129 17.18 9.94 -18.80
N ALA A 130 17.99 10.00 -17.74
CA ALA A 130 17.63 10.68 -16.50
C ALA A 130 17.36 12.18 -16.74
N ALA A 131 18.24 12.87 -17.49
CA ALA A 131 18.07 14.28 -17.80
C ALA A 131 16.80 14.56 -18.61
N GLU A 132 16.50 13.71 -19.60
CA GLU A 132 15.28 13.83 -20.40
C GLU A 132 14.03 13.65 -19.54
N VAL A 133 13.99 12.61 -18.69
CA VAL A 133 12.85 12.34 -17.81
C VAL A 133 12.67 13.44 -16.77
N ILE A 134 13.75 13.93 -16.15
CA ILE A 134 13.69 15.06 -15.22
C ILE A 134 13.10 16.29 -15.91
N ALA A 135 13.57 16.63 -17.12
CA ALA A 135 13.02 17.74 -17.87
C ALA A 135 11.52 17.55 -18.17
N GLN A 136 11.11 16.35 -18.58
CA GLN A 136 9.69 16.03 -18.82
C GLN A 136 8.85 16.14 -17.55
N ILE A 137 9.36 15.69 -16.39
CA ILE A 137 8.66 15.83 -15.09
C ILE A 137 8.44 17.32 -14.79
N LEU A 138 9.49 18.13 -14.87
CA LEU A 138 9.41 19.56 -14.55
C LEU A 138 8.47 20.31 -15.48
N VAL A 139 8.52 20.05 -16.80
CA VAL A 139 7.59 20.66 -17.77
C VAL A 139 6.14 20.26 -17.47
N ARG A 140 5.88 19.02 -17.04
CA ARG A 140 4.53 18.55 -16.65
C ARG A 140 4.03 19.20 -15.36
N CYS A 141 4.89 19.44 -14.39
CA CYS A 141 4.53 20.09 -13.13
C CYS A 141 4.09 21.55 -13.30
N ARG A 142 4.41 22.18 -14.43
CA ARG A 142 4.04 23.56 -14.68
C ARG A 142 2.52 23.72 -14.70
N CYS A 143 2.02 24.64 -13.87
CA CYS A 143 0.68 25.16 -14.05
C CYS A 143 0.68 26.48 -14.82
N ASP A 144 1.32 27.50 -14.26
CA ASP A 144 1.34 28.88 -14.72
C ASP A 144 2.77 29.43 -14.56
N GLY A 145 3.28 30.10 -15.60
CA GLY A 145 4.62 30.70 -15.59
C GLY A 145 5.75 29.74 -16.00
N PRO A 146 7.02 30.10 -15.67
CA PRO A 146 8.19 29.36 -16.12
C PRO A 146 8.43 28.07 -15.31
N VAL A 147 9.18 27.15 -15.88
CA VAL A 147 9.74 26.01 -15.13
C VAL A 147 10.81 26.52 -14.18
N ARG A 148 10.79 26.07 -12.92
CA ARG A 148 11.72 26.52 -11.88
C ARG A 148 12.66 25.39 -11.49
N LEU A 149 13.94 25.58 -11.77
CA LEU A 149 15.01 24.68 -11.37
C LEU A 149 15.61 25.16 -10.05
N CYS A 150 15.42 24.40 -8.99
CA CYS A 150 15.82 24.74 -7.63
C CYS A 150 17.00 23.89 -7.19
N ARG A 151 17.98 24.51 -6.54
CA ARG A 151 19.06 23.84 -5.80
C ARG A 151 19.56 24.74 -4.66
N PRO A 152 20.17 24.19 -3.60
CA PRO A 152 20.81 25.04 -2.60
C PRO A 152 22.08 25.67 -3.16
N LYS A 153 22.32 26.97 -2.89
CA LYS A 153 23.57 27.64 -3.28
C LYS A 153 24.79 26.98 -2.66
N ARG A 154 24.64 26.49 -1.41
CA ARG A 154 25.60 25.62 -0.75
C ARG A 154 25.17 24.17 -0.93
N ARG A 155 25.88 23.43 -1.78
CA ARG A 155 25.55 22.04 -2.09
C ARG A 155 25.44 21.18 -0.81
N GLY A 156 24.35 20.41 -0.72
CA GLY A 156 24.06 19.52 0.42
C GLY A 156 23.36 20.21 1.61
N ASP A 157 23.28 21.54 1.63
CA ASP A 157 22.54 22.29 2.64
C ASP A 157 21.09 22.47 2.20
N TYR A 158 20.24 21.54 2.62
CA TYR A 158 18.82 21.56 2.30
C TYR A 158 17.94 21.99 3.48
N SER A 159 18.50 22.63 4.50
CA SER A 159 17.81 23.08 5.72
C SER A 159 16.71 24.12 5.42
N PRO A 160 15.75 24.36 6.34
CA PRO A 160 14.72 25.41 6.15
C PRO A 160 15.31 26.81 5.98
N THR A 161 16.53 27.03 6.45
CA THR A 161 17.25 28.32 6.35
C THR A 161 18.21 28.37 5.16
N SER A 162 18.23 27.33 4.33
CA SER A 162 19.10 27.26 3.15
C SER A 162 18.77 28.36 2.14
N ASP A 163 19.82 28.97 1.58
CA ASP A 163 19.70 29.94 0.48
C ASP A 163 19.55 29.17 -0.83
N LEU A 164 18.31 29.08 -1.32
CA LEU A 164 17.97 28.36 -2.55
C LEU A 164 18.20 29.24 -3.79
N GLU A 165 18.92 28.69 -4.75
CA GLU A 165 19.01 29.25 -6.11
C GLU A 165 17.86 28.70 -6.95
N ILE A 166 16.98 29.59 -7.41
CA ILE A 166 15.87 29.25 -8.29
C ILE A 166 16.12 29.87 -9.66
N THR A 167 16.34 29.03 -10.67
CA THR A 167 16.48 29.44 -12.07
C THR A 167 15.14 29.26 -12.79
N GLU A 168 14.59 30.35 -13.32
CA GLU A 168 13.39 30.30 -14.15
C GLU A 168 13.74 30.05 -15.61
N LEU A 169 13.10 29.06 -16.24
CA LEU A 169 13.42 28.58 -17.58
C LEU A 169 12.17 28.53 -18.46
N PRO A 170 12.28 28.97 -19.74
CA PRO A 170 11.29 28.63 -20.75
C PRO A 170 11.44 27.17 -21.19
N ASP A 171 10.37 26.54 -21.68
CA ASP A 171 10.33 25.11 -22.04
C ASP A 171 11.48 24.67 -22.94
N ALA A 172 11.79 25.48 -23.96
CA ALA A 172 12.84 25.17 -24.92
C ALA A 172 14.24 25.06 -24.27
N ALA A 173 14.46 25.70 -23.12
CA ALA A 173 15.74 25.69 -22.41
C ALA A 173 15.81 24.61 -21.31
N VAL A 174 14.67 24.09 -20.82
CA VAL A 174 14.63 23.14 -19.69
C VAL A 174 15.49 21.90 -19.98
N GLY A 175 15.32 21.28 -21.14
CA GLY A 175 16.08 20.09 -21.50
C GLY A 175 17.59 20.33 -21.64
N GLN A 176 18.02 21.53 -22.06
CA GLN A 176 19.44 21.86 -22.14
C GLN A 176 20.03 22.07 -20.74
N GLU A 177 19.33 22.82 -19.88
CA GLU A 177 19.81 23.13 -18.54
C GLU A 177 19.82 21.92 -17.61
N VAL A 178 18.80 21.06 -17.68
CA VAL A 178 18.80 19.81 -16.91
C VAL A 178 19.97 18.91 -17.33
N ARG A 179 20.29 18.83 -18.63
CA ARG A 179 21.47 18.08 -19.11
C ARG A 179 22.77 18.69 -18.60
N ALA A 180 22.89 20.02 -18.61
CA ALA A 180 24.06 20.71 -18.08
C ALA A 180 24.24 20.47 -16.56
N ARG A 181 23.15 20.27 -15.82
CA ARG A 181 23.15 20.02 -14.37
C ARG A 181 22.93 18.55 -13.99
N ILE A 182 23.06 17.59 -14.92
CA ILE A 182 22.75 16.19 -14.61
C ILE A 182 23.61 15.62 -13.48
N ALA A 183 24.87 16.07 -13.37
CA ALA A 183 25.78 15.69 -12.29
C ALA A 183 25.32 16.16 -10.90
N ASP A 184 24.43 17.16 -10.82
CA ASP A 184 23.81 17.61 -9.56
C ASP A 184 22.76 16.60 -9.11
N PHE A 185 21.85 16.21 -10.00
CA PHE A 185 20.84 15.17 -9.77
C PHE A 185 21.41 13.78 -9.47
N GLN A 186 22.56 13.48 -10.06
CA GLN A 186 23.26 12.22 -9.82
C GLN A 186 24.06 12.22 -8.52
N ALA A 187 24.29 13.35 -7.87
CA ALA A 187 24.99 13.40 -6.59
C ALA A 187 24.07 13.14 -5.38
N PRO A 188 24.61 12.92 -4.17
CA PRO A 188 23.80 12.76 -2.98
C PRO A 188 22.94 14.01 -2.74
N GLY A 189 21.63 13.80 -2.57
CA GLY A 189 20.65 14.87 -2.39
C GLY A 189 20.03 15.37 -3.70
N GLY A 190 20.48 14.88 -4.85
CA GLY A 190 19.94 15.26 -6.15
C GLY A 190 18.45 14.94 -6.33
N ILE A 191 17.91 13.98 -5.57
CA ILE A 191 16.46 13.74 -5.53
C ILE A 191 15.69 14.89 -4.88
N ILE A 192 16.30 15.57 -3.90
CA ILE A 192 15.72 16.74 -3.23
C ILE A 192 15.70 17.92 -4.20
N ASP A 193 16.76 18.10 -5.00
CA ASP A 193 16.79 19.11 -6.07
C ASP A 193 15.62 18.91 -7.06
N LEU A 194 15.37 17.66 -7.49
CA LEU A 194 14.24 17.33 -8.37
C LEU A 194 12.90 17.66 -7.71
N MET A 195 12.70 17.21 -6.48
CA MET A 195 11.44 17.42 -5.76
C MET A 195 11.17 18.91 -5.51
N TYR A 196 12.15 19.68 -5.03
CA TYR A 196 11.99 21.11 -4.86
C TYR A 196 11.72 21.81 -6.19
N SER A 197 12.45 21.46 -7.25
CA SER A 197 12.20 21.99 -8.59
C SER A 197 10.75 21.73 -9.05
N ALA A 198 10.22 20.53 -8.82
CA ALA A 198 8.84 20.19 -9.14
C ALA A 198 7.82 21.01 -8.32
N ILE A 199 8.02 21.12 -7.01
CA ILE A 199 7.15 21.89 -6.11
C ILE A 199 7.16 23.38 -6.47
N PHE A 200 8.32 23.98 -6.70
CA PHE A 200 8.41 25.39 -7.11
C PHE A 200 7.87 25.63 -8.52
N THR A 201 7.98 24.65 -9.41
CA THR A 201 7.38 24.75 -10.75
C THR A 201 5.84 24.68 -10.69
N ARG A 202 5.27 23.83 -9.82
CA ARG A 202 3.81 23.77 -9.61
C ARG A 202 3.28 24.96 -8.80
N GLY A 203 4.10 25.48 -7.89
CA GLY A 203 3.72 26.46 -6.88
C GLY A 203 3.32 25.77 -5.58
N VAL A 204 3.96 26.17 -4.47
CA VAL A 204 3.79 25.51 -3.16
C VAL A 204 2.33 25.55 -2.69
N GLU A 205 1.68 26.70 -2.76
CA GLU A 205 0.29 26.83 -2.31
C GLU A 205 -0.67 26.00 -3.16
N LYS A 206 -0.42 25.94 -4.47
CA LYS A 206 -1.20 25.10 -5.38
C LYS A 206 -1.05 23.62 -5.06
N VAL A 207 0.17 23.17 -4.73
CA VAL A 207 0.41 21.80 -4.27
C VAL A 207 -0.38 21.51 -3.00
N ARG A 208 -0.42 22.43 -2.03
CA ARG A 208 -1.25 22.27 -0.82
C ARG A 208 -2.73 22.17 -1.12
N GLU A 209 -3.24 23.07 -1.97
CA GLU A 209 -4.64 23.09 -2.38
C GLU A 209 -5.04 21.74 -3.02
N GLU A 210 -4.19 21.19 -3.89
CA GLU A 210 -4.43 19.92 -4.59
C GLU A 210 -4.44 18.72 -3.65
N VAL A 211 -3.52 18.68 -2.68
CA VAL A 211 -3.46 17.63 -1.64
C VAL A 211 -4.75 17.64 -0.84
N LEU A 212 -5.15 18.81 -0.32
CA LEU A 212 -6.31 18.96 0.56
C LEU A 212 -7.64 18.75 -0.18
N ALA A 213 -7.72 19.11 -1.46
CA ALA A 213 -8.94 18.98 -2.26
C ALA A 213 -9.44 17.53 -2.41
N GLU A 214 -8.54 16.54 -2.33
CA GLU A 214 -8.90 15.12 -2.42
C GLU A 214 -8.87 14.39 -1.07
N GLY A 215 -8.79 15.13 0.04
CA GLY A 215 -8.71 14.56 1.38
C GLY A 215 -7.37 13.93 1.71
N GLY A 216 -6.31 14.28 0.97
CA GLY A 216 -4.93 13.93 1.32
C GLY A 216 -4.41 14.77 2.49
N GLU A 217 -3.31 14.34 3.08
CA GLU A 217 -2.70 14.99 4.23
C GLU A 217 -1.29 15.49 3.90
N LEU A 218 -0.93 16.63 4.49
CA LEU A 218 0.44 17.11 4.51
C LEU A 218 1.16 16.55 5.76
N PRO A 219 2.48 16.33 5.71
CA PRO A 219 3.39 16.73 4.63
C PRO A 219 3.53 15.72 3.48
N LEU A 220 4.09 16.16 2.35
CA LEU A 220 4.41 15.31 1.19
C LEU A 220 5.42 14.19 1.49
N VAL A 221 6.22 14.35 2.55
CA VAL A 221 7.08 13.31 3.09
C VAL A 221 6.69 13.08 4.55
N PRO A 222 5.68 12.26 4.83
CA PRO A 222 5.27 11.97 6.19
C PRO A 222 6.32 11.11 6.92
N LYS A 223 6.48 11.38 8.22
CA LYS A 223 7.25 10.53 9.12
C LYS A 223 6.34 9.44 9.67
N GLN A 224 6.56 8.19 9.27
CA GLN A 224 5.82 7.01 9.71
C GLN A 224 6.81 5.90 10.05
N PHE A 225 6.59 5.18 11.15
CA PHE A 225 7.45 4.05 11.57
C PHE A 225 8.95 4.42 11.66
N ASN A 226 9.25 5.63 12.16
CA ASN A 226 10.61 6.21 12.19
C ASN A 226 11.30 6.37 10.82
N CYS A 227 10.56 6.23 9.72
CA CYS A 227 11.00 6.44 8.35
C CYS A 227 10.27 7.63 7.73
N TRP A 228 10.89 8.27 6.74
CA TRP A 228 10.32 9.42 6.05
C TRP A 228 9.92 9.01 4.64
N LEU A 229 8.66 8.63 4.48
CA LEU A 229 8.13 7.96 3.29
C LEU A 229 7.70 8.96 2.21
N CYS A 230 7.71 8.55 0.95
CA CYS A 230 7.15 9.34 -0.14
C CYS A 230 5.62 9.17 -0.16
N SER A 231 4.86 10.26 -0.09
CA SER A 231 3.40 10.18 -0.23
C SER A 231 2.96 9.92 -1.68
N ILE A 232 1.72 9.46 -1.86
CA ILE A 232 1.11 9.26 -3.18
C ILE A 232 0.89 10.61 -3.89
N GLU A 233 0.66 11.69 -3.14
CA GLU A 233 0.52 13.05 -3.64
C GLU A 233 1.83 13.54 -4.25
N LEU A 234 2.96 13.32 -3.58
CA LEU A 234 4.28 13.64 -4.12
C LEU A 234 4.58 12.81 -5.37
N MET A 235 4.29 11.50 -5.33
CA MET A 235 4.43 10.63 -6.50
C MET A 235 3.57 11.14 -7.67
N SER A 236 2.32 11.51 -7.41
CA SER A 236 1.37 12.00 -8.41
C SER A 236 1.80 13.34 -9.01
N LEU A 237 2.38 14.22 -8.19
CA LEU A 237 2.97 15.48 -8.66
C LEU A 237 4.04 15.22 -9.71
N LEU A 238 4.98 14.31 -9.43
CA LEU A 238 6.06 14.00 -10.37
C LEU A 238 5.58 13.21 -11.59
N LEU A 239 4.58 12.35 -11.41
CA LEU A 239 4.09 11.47 -12.46
C LEU A 239 3.18 12.19 -13.48
N ARG A 240 2.25 13.03 -12.99
CA ARG A 240 1.24 13.70 -13.83
C ARG A 240 1.35 15.23 -13.84
N GLY A 241 2.09 15.82 -12.91
CA GLY A 241 2.21 17.27 -12.77
C GLY A 241 1.26 17.92 -11.77
N THR A 242 0.47 17.13 -11.03
CA THR A 242 -0.49 17.61 -10.01
C THR A 242 -0.42 16.74 -8.76
N ALA A 243 -0.53 17.33 -7.57
CA ALA A 243 -0.43 16.65 -6.29
C ALA A 243 -1.73 15.97 -5.80
N HIS A 244 -2.70 15.78 -6.71
CA HIS A 244 -3.89 14.96 -6.48
C HIS A 244 -3.50 13.50 -6.20
N GLY A 245 -3.72 13.03 -4.97
CA GLY A 245 -3.30 11.71 -4.50
C GLY A 245 -4.33 10.59 -4.66
N ASN A 246 -5.57 10.90 -5.03
CA ASN A 246 -6.61 9.88 -5.12
C ASN A 246 -6.42 9.00 -6.37
N VAL A 247 -5.93 7.78 -6.17
CA VAL A 247 -5.76 6.74 -7.21
C VAL A 247 -7.01 5.84 -7.39
N GLY A 248 -8.04 6.03 -6.56
CA GLY A 248 -9.29 5.25 -6.60
C GLY A 248 -10.24 5.69 -7.71
N VAL A 249 -11.25 4.85 -8.02
CA VAL A 249 -12.34 5.18 -8.97
C VAL A 249 -13.36 6.18 -8.41
N PHE A 250 -13.33 6.47 -7.11
CA PHE A 250 -14.27 7.35 -6.44
C PHE A 250 -13.55 8.43 -5.63
N HIS A 251 -14.11 9.64 -5.58
CA HIS A 251 -13.76 10.67 -4.61
C HIS A 251 -14.37 10.34 -3.24
N ALA A 252 -13.95 11.08 -2.20
CA ALA A 252 -14.49 10.92 -0.85
C ALA A 252 -16.01 11.17 -0.75
N ASP A 253 -16.58 11.93 -1.68
CA ASP A 253 -18.02 12.19 -1.78
C ASP A 253 -18.79 11.10 -2.56
N GLY A 254 -18.10 10.04 -3.02
CA GLY A 254 -18.68 8.95 -3.79
C GLY A 254 -18.84 9.23 -5.29
N SER A 255 -18.51 10.42 -5.77
CA SER A 255 -18.51 10.73 -7.21
C SER A 255 -17.36 10.01 -7.93
N THR A 256 -17.52 9.73 -9.23
CA THR A 256 -16.49 9.05 -10.01
C THR A 256 -15.26 9.92 -10.20
N ASN A 257 -14.09 9.38 -9.85
CA ASN A 257 -12.79 10.00 -10.07
C ASN A 257 -12.39 9.87 -11.54
N LYS A 258 -12.31 11.02 -12.21
CA LYS A 258 -11.87 11.15 -13.60
C LYS A 258 -10.48 11.77 -13.74
N THR A 259 -9.79 12.04 -12.63
CA THR A 259 -8.47 12.71 -12.60
C THR A 259 -7.39 11.91 -13.35
N TRP A 260 -7.63 10.63 -13.63
CA TRP A 260 -6.73 9.75 -14.37
C TRP A 260 -7.14 9.50 -15.82
N GLU A 261 -8.26 10.06 -16.30
CA GLU A 261 -8.65 9.94 -17.70
C GLU A 261 -7.59 10.59 -18.62
N GLY A 262 -7.18 9.87 -19.66
CA GLY A 262 -6.14 10.34 -20.60
C GLY A 262 -4.70 10.20 -20.12
N PHE A 263 -4.46 10.01 -18.82
CA PHE A 263 -3.15 9.59 -18.31
C PHE A 263 -2.99 8.09 -18.52
N ASN A 264 -2.02 7.68 -19.34
CA ASN A 264 -1.84 6.27 -19.63
C ASN A 264 -0.39 5.86 -19.89
N THR A 265 0.62 6.71 -19.72
CA THR A 265 1.99 6.32 -20.08
C THR A 265 2.53 5.22 -19.16
N VAL A 266 2.38 5.38 -17.85
CA VAL A 266 2.85 4.46 -16.80
C VAL A 266 1.66 4.11 -15.92
N GLY A 267 1.53 2.84 -15.56
CA GLY A 267 0.46 2.36 -14.68
C GLY A 267 0.83 2.41 -13.20
N ILE A 268 -0.16 2.25 -12.34
CA ILE A 268 0.03 2.02 -10.90
C ILE A 268 -0.82 0.82 -10.50
N LEU A 269 -0.23 -0.10 -9.75
CA LEU A 269 -0.93 -1.19 -9.06
C LEU A 269 -0.67 -1.05 -7.57
N SER A 270 -1.72 -1.06 -6.75
CA SER A 270 -1.61 -0.79 -5.32
C SER A 270 -2.30 -1.84 -4.49
N ARG A 271 -1.62 -2.33 -3.45
CA ARG A 271 -2.21 -3.21 -2.44
C ARG A 271 -3.38 -2.55 -1.72
N SER A 272 -3.37 -1.22 -1.61
CA SER A 272 -4.43 -0.45 -0.97
C SER A 272 -5.81 -0.68 -1.59
N GLU A 273 -5.89 -1.10 -2.85
CA GLU A 273 -7.16 -1.51 -3.48
C GLU A 273 -7.84 -2.64 -2.72
N LYS A 274 -7.04 -3.63 -2.30
CA LYS A 274 -7.53 -4.79 -1.56
C LYS A 274 -7.78 -4.44 -0.09
N GLU A 275 -6.88 -3.68 0.53
CA GLU A 275 -6.99 -3.29 1.94
C GLU A 275 -8.18 -2.38 2.21
N LYS A 276 -8.41 -1.39 1.33
CA LYS A 276 -9.51 -0.42 1.47
C LYS A 276 -10.80 -0.87 0.79
N GLY A 277 -10.75 -1.91 -0.04
CA GLY A 277 -11.88 -2.36 -0.85
C GLY A 277 -12.33 -1.33 -1.91
N ILE A 278 -11.51 -0.33 -2.22
CA ILE A 278 -11.80 0.72 -3.20
C ILE A 278 -10.98 0.42 -4.47
N PRO A 279 -11.62 0.12 -5.61
CA PRO A 279 -10.90 -0.13 -6.86
C PRO A 279 -10.08 1.07 -7.30
N MET A 280 -8.89 0.83 -7.87
CA MET A 280 -8.11 1.86 -8.53
C MET A 280 -8.70 2.26 -9.87
N ALA A 281 -8.46 3.51 -10.28
CA ALA A 281 -8.84 4.02 -11.58
C ALA A 281 -8.30 3.13 -12.72
N ASP A 282 -9.17 2.77 -13.66
CA ASP A 282 -8.87 1.79 -14.70
C ASP A 282 -7.69 2.20 -15.60
N ALA A 283 -7.54 3.51 -15.84
CA ALA A 283 -6.44 4.09 -16.59
C ALA A 283 -5.06 3.76 -15.99
N LEU A 284 -4.98 3.62 -14.66
CA LEU A 284 -3.76 3.23 -13.96
C LEU A 284 -3.42 1.76 -14.14
N LYS A 285 -4.42 0.90 -14.27
CA LYS A 285 -4.20 -0.55 -14.45
C LYS A 285 -3.76 -0.87 -15.87
N SER A 286 -4.18 -0.10 -16.87
CA SER A 286 -3.96 -0.39 -18.29
C SER A 286 -3.22 0.74 -19.01
N PRO A 287 -1.93 0.94 -18.70
CA PRO A 287 -1.09 1.90 -19.39
C PRO A 287 -0.80 1.49 -20.85
N THR A 288 -0.44 2.47 -21.67
CA THR A 288 0.02 2.33 -23.06
C THR A 288 1.40 1.70 -23.17
N THR A 289 2.28 1.95 -22.19
CA THR A 289 3.52 1.19 -22.05
C THR A 289 3.32 0.12 -20.96
N PRO A 290 3.85 -1.10 -21.14
CA PRO A 290 3.69 -2.17 -20.15
C PRO A 290 4.64 -1.94 -18.96
N VAL A 291 4.50 -0.80 -18.28
CA VAL A 291 5.30 -0.36 -17.14
C VAL A 291 4.34 0.05 -16.02
N TRP A 292 4.57 -0.46 -14.82
CA TRP A 292 3.76 -0.20 -13.63
C TRP A 292 4.65 0.18 -12.46
N ILE A 293 4.23 1.19 -11.71
CA ILE A 293 4.67 1.40 -10.34
C ILE A 293 3.83 0.49 -9.44
N LEU A 294 4.50 -0.30 -8.60
CA LEU A 294 3.85 -1.18 -7.64
C LEU A 294 3.93 -0.53 -6.25
N HIS A 295 2.80 -0.42 -5.58
CA HIS A 295 2.69 0.14 -4.24
C HIS A 295 2.32 -0.95 -3.24
N GLY A 296 3.28 -1.33 -2.39
CA GLY A 296 3.16 -2.40 -1.39
C GLY A 296 2.48 -1.99 -0.08
N GLY A 297 2.21 -0.69 0.09
CA GLY A 297 1.63 -0.08 1.29
C GLY A 297 2.55 1.01 1.86
N ASP A 298 3.82 0.68 2.05
CA ASP A 298 4.88 1.55 2.60
C ASP A 298 6.10 1.71 1.68
N HIS A 299 6.20 0.88 0.63
CA HIS A 299 7.29 0.89 -0.33
C HIS A 299 6.79 0.86 -1.78
N PHE A 300 7.54 1.53 -2.66
CA PHE A 300 7.27 1.60 -4.09
C PHE A 300 8.36 0.89 -4.88
N THR A 301 7.94 0.01 -5.78
CA THR A 301 8.82 -0.69 -6.72
C THR A 301 8.33 -0.51 -8.15
N VAL A 302 9.10 -0.95 -9.13
CA VAL A 302 8.74 -0.83 -10.55
C VAL A 302 8.71 -2.19 -11.19
N ALA A 303 7.69 -2.47 -11.99
CA ALA A 303 7.62 -3.66 -12.82
C ALA A 303 7.28 -3.32 -14.27
N TRP A 304 7.82 -4.08 -15.22
CA TRP A 304 7.52 -3.90 -16.64
C TRP A 304 7.56 -5.21 -17.41
N ALA A 305 6.94 -5.24 -18.59
CA ALA A 305 7.04 -6.35 -19.52
C ALA A 305 7.78 -5.93 -20.79
N ALA A 306 8.49 -6.85 -21.43
CA ALA A 306 9.13 -6.60 -22.73
C ALA A 306 8.12 -6.43 -23.88
N ALA A 307 6.89 -6.93 -23.72
CA ALA A 307 5.83 -6.84 -24.70
C ALA A 307 4.52 -6.39 -24.04
N ALA A 308 3.54 -5.98 -24.84
CA ALA A 308 2.20 -5.71 -24.34
C ALA A 308 1.67 -6.93 -23.57
N THR A 309 1.12 -6.70 -22.39
CA THR A 309 0.60 -7.79 -21.57
C THR A 309 -0.76 -8.25 -22.11
N PRO A 310 -0.94 -9.57 -22.32
CA PRO A 310 -2.18 -10.10 -22.85
C PRO A 310 -3.32 -9.97 -21.83
N ALA A 311 -4.51 -9.60 -22.31
CA ALA A 311 -5.71 -9.49 -21.48
C ALA A 311 -6.50 -10.82 -21.38
N ALA A 312 -6.23 -11.77 -22.28
CA ALA A 312 -7.01 -12.99 -22.39
C ALA A 312 -6.75 -13.97 -21.22
N PRO A 313 -7.77 -14.71 -20.77
CA PRO A 313 -7.59 -15.80 -19.81
C PRO A 313 -6.60 -16.86 -20.28
N GLY A 314 -5.81 -17.40 -19.34
CA GLY A 314 -4.79 -18.42 -19.59
C GLY A 314 -3.49 -17.89 -20.22
N SER A 315 -3.36 -16.58 -20.39
CA SER A 315 -2.18 -16.00 -21.01
C SER A 315 -0.96 -16.03 -20.09
N GLN A 316 0.21 -16.26 -20.68
CA GLN A 316 1.48 -16.28 -19.97
C GLN A 316 2.42 -15.20 -20.49
N PHE A 317 3.09 -14.50 -19.59
CA PHE A 317 4.07 -13.46 -19.93
C PHE A 317 5.08 -13.27 -18.80
N THR A 318 6.15 -12.54 -19.10
CA THR A 318 7.20 -12.22 -18.13
C THR A 318 7.11 -10.76 -17.71
N LEU A 319 7.15 -10.52 -16.41
CA LEU A 319 7.40 -9.21 -15.80
C LEU A 319 8.81 -9.19 -15.22
N TYR A 320 9.50 -8.08 -15.42
CA TYR A 320 10.71 -7.74 -14.70
C TYR A 320 10.32 -6.82 -13.56
N HIS A 321 10.81 -7.10 -12.35
CA HIS A 321 10.54 -6.33 -11.15
C HIS A 321 11.85 -5.80 -10.58
N TRP A 322 11.90 -4.49 -10.33
CA TRP A 322 13.04 -3.83 -9.72
C TRP A 322 12.69 -3.36 -8.31
N ASN A 323 13.45 -3.86 -7.32
CA ASN A 323 13.48 -3.33 -5.98
C ASN A 323 14.87 -2.72 -5.71
N GLY A 324 14.94 -1.42 -5.45
CA GLY A 324 16.19 -0.72 -5.17
C GLY A 324 16.63 -0.77 -3.69
N LEU A 325 15.74 -1.16 -2.77
CA LEU A 325 15.90 -0.96 -1.32
C LEU A 325 16.43 -2.22 -0.60
N PRO A 326 17.52 -2.14 0.18
CA PRO A 326 17.98 -3.21 1.06
C PRO A 326 16.99 -3.56 2.18
N PRO A 327 16.96 -4.82 2.67
CA PRO A 327 17.80 -5.95 2.26
C PRO A 327 17.30 -6.68 0.99
N GLY A 328 16.09 -6.39 0.51
CA GLY A 328 15.48 -7.07 -0.64
C GLY A 328 16.05 -6.68 -2.01
N GLY A 329 16.76 -5.55 -2.07
CA GLY A 329 17.44 -5.01 -3.25
C GLY A 329 18.81 -4.41 -2.93
N PRO A 330 19.51 -3.82 -3.92
CA PRO A 330 19.10 -3.66 -5.32
C PRO A 330 19.01 -5.01 -6.06
N ARG A 331 17.83 -5.32 -6.62
CA ARG A 331 17.55 -6.59 -7.26
C ARG A 331 16.60 -6.41 -8.44
N LEU A 332 16.97 -7.02 -9.56
CA LEU A 332 16.09 -7.28 -10.69
C LEU A 332 15.59 -8.73 -10.62
N ALA A 333 14.29 -8.92 -10.51
CA ALA A 333 13.65 -10.24 -10.49
C ALA A 333 12.86 -10.46 -11.78
N GLU A 334 13.00 -11.65 -12.37
CA GLU A 334 12.15 -12.11 -13.47
C GLU A 334 10.97 -12.90 -12.90
N LEU A 335 9.76 -12.44 -13.18
CA LEU A 335 8.48 -13.00 -12.74
C LEU A 335 7.73 -13.57 -13.94
N LYS A 336 7.50 -14.88 -13.96
CA LYS A 336 6.60 -15.53 -14.91
C LYS A 336 5.19 -15.46 -14.38
N VAL A 337 4.32 -14.77 -15.10
CA VAL A 337 2.93 -14.56 -14.75
C VAL A 337 2.05 -15.41 -15.64
N ASN A 338 1.22 -16.25 -15.02
CA ASN A 338 0.15 -16.97 -15.69
C ASN A 338 -1.21 -16.37 -15.28
N ALA A 339 -1.77 -15.54 -16.15
CA ALA A 339 -3.04 -14.85 -15.95
C ALA A 339 -4.22 -15.80 -16.24
N CYS A 340 -4.45 -16.76 -15.34
CA CYS A 340 -5.47 -17.80 -15.47
C CYS A 340 -6.87 -17.23 -15.77
N LYS A 341 -7.25 -16.10 -15.13
CA LYS A 341 -8.53 -15.40 -15.34
C LYS A 341 -8.44 -14.22 -16.32
N GLY A 342 -7.28 -13.96 -16.90
CA GLY A 342 -7.04 -12.80 -17.75
C GLY A 342 -6.85 -11.51 -16.95
N ALA A 343 -6.90 -10.36 -17.63
CA ALA A 343 -6.88 -9.07 -16.97
C ALA A 343 -8.30 -8.62 -16.60
N VAL A 344 -8.46 -7.96 -15.45
CA VAL A 344 -9.78 -7.47 -14.99
C VAL A 344 -10.40 -6.52 -16.01
N ALA A 345 -11.57 -6.89 -16.55
CA ALA A 345 -12.48 -6.00 -17.25
C ALA A 345 -13.50 -5.42 -16.24
N THR A 346 -12.99 -4.50 -15.43
CA THR A 346 -13.66 -3.40 -14.74
C THR A 346 -15.15 -3.60 -14.41
N LYS A 347 -15.43 -4.16 -13.22
CA LYS A 347 -16.68 -3.89 -12.49
C LYS A 347 -16.35 -3.61 -11.02
N PRO A 348 -16.80 -2.48 -10.45
CA PRO A 348 -16.67 -2.27 -9.02
C PRO A 348 -17.47 -3.34 -8.27
N PRO A 349 -16.91 -3.93 -7.20
CA PRO A 349 -17.68 -4.83 -6.36
C PRO A 349 -18.84 -4.04 -5.73
N LYS A 350 -20.06 -4.56 -5.82
CA LYS A 350 -21.20 -4.03 -5.06
C LYS A 350 -21.25 -4.71 -3.70
N PHE A 351 -21.39 -3.91 -2.65
CA PHE A 351 -21.62 -4.45 -1.30
C PHE A 351 -23.12 -4.63 -1.09
N TYR A 352 -23.50 -5.85 -0.73
CA TYR A 352 -24.87 -6.18 -0.32
C TYR A 352 -24.84 -6.66 1.12
N LYS A 353 -25.91 -6.35 1.86
CA LYS A 353 -26.12 -6.86 3.21
C LYS A 353 -26.06 -8.40 3.18
N PRO A 354 -25.20 -9.04 4.00
CA PRO A 354 -25.14 -10.49 4.05
C PRO A 354 -26.42 -11.06 4.67
N GLU A 355 -26.92 -12.15 4.11
CA GLU A 355 -28.11 -12.83 4.62
C GLU A 355 -27.77 -13.81 5.74
N PRO A 356 -28.69 -14.08 6.69
CA PRO A 356 -28.47 -15.07 7.72
C PRO A 356 -28.02 -16.43 7.15
N GLY A 357 -26.92 -16.95 7.69
CA GLY A 357 -26.28 -18.19 7.27
C GLY A 357 -25.20 -18.04 6.20
N GLU A 358 -25.05 -16.87 5.57
CA GLU A 358 -23.88 -16.57 4.72
C GLU A 358 -22.62 -16.35 5.58
N ILE A 359 -21.44 -16.65 5.05
CA ILE A 359 -20.20 -16.29 5.74
C ILE A 359 -20.06 -14.77 5.69
N GLU A 360 -20.01 -14.13 6.86
CA GLU A 360 -19.79 -12.70 7.01
C GLU A 360 -18.30 -12.34 7.10
N GLU A 361 -17.54 -13.14 7.84
CA GLU A 361 -16.15 -12.86 8.17
C GLU A 361 -15.35 -14.16 8.29
N VAL A 362 -14.10 -14.12 7.85
CA VAL A 362 -13.11 -15.16 8.16
C VAL A 362 -12.26 -14.63 9.31
N VAL A 363 -12.33 -15.31 10.45
CA VAL A 363 -11.72 -14.85 11.72
C VAL A 363 -10.24 -15.17 11.76
N GLN A 364 -9.87 -16.44 11.54
CA GLN A 364 -8.49 -16.91 11.62
C GLN A 364 -8.30 -18.24 10.92
N ALA A 365 -7.07 -18.55 10.54
CA ALA A 365 -6.67 -19.87 10.08
C ALA A 365 -6.42 -20.83 11.27
N ASP A 366 -6.65 -22.14 11.07
CA ASP A 366 -6.41 -23.15 12.11
C ASP A 366 -4.93 -23.19 12.50
N PRO A 367 -4.60 -22.93 13.79
CA PRO A 367 -3.22 -22.96 14.26
C PRO A 367 -2.52 -24.31 14.04
N GLU A 368 -3.25 -25.42 14.03
CA GLU A 368 -2.70 -26.75 13.79
C GLU A 368 -2.33 -26.93 12.30
N ASP A 369 -3.18 -26.45 11.40
CA ASP A 369 -2.92 -26.52 9.95
C ASP A 369 -1.76 -25.60 9.55
N LYS A 370 -1.67 -24.40 10.16
CA LYS A 370 -0.51 -23.49 10.00
C LYS A 370 0.80 -24.16 10.41
N LYS A 371 0.81 -24.89 11.54
CA LYS A 371 2.00 -25.61 12.02
C LYS A 371 2.35 -26.80 11.11
N LYS A 372 1.35 -27.54 10.65
CA LYS A 372 1.52 -28.74 9.82
C LYS A 372 1.95 -28.41 8.39
N SER A 373 1.47 -27.28 7.86
CA SER A 373 1.65 -26.89 6.46
C SER A 373 1.89 -25.38 6.30
N PRO A 374 3.03 -24.85 6.80
CA PRO A 374 3.33 -23.41 6.75
C PRO A 374 3.29 -22.86 5.33
N GLY A 375 2.66 -21.69 5.13
CA GLY A 375 2.51 -21.03 3.83
C GLY A 375 1.52 -21.70 2.86
N LYS A 376 0.96 -22.87 3.18
CA LYS A 376 0.02 -23.60 2.31
C LYS A 376 -1.45 -23.32 2.67
N TYR A 377 -1.84 -22.05 2.67
CA TYR A 377 -3.16 -21.61 3.12
C TYR A 377 -4.35 -22.24 2.37
N ARG A 378 -4.14 -22.74 1.15
CA ARG A 378 -5.16 -23.51 0.40
C ARG A 378 -5.47 -24.90 0.98
N GLU A 379 -4.60 -25.40 1.86
CA GLU A 379 -4.76 -26.69 2.56
C GLU A 379 -5.34 -26.50 3.98
N TRP A 380 -5.53 -25.26 4.43
CA TRP A 380 -5.95 -24.95 5.81
C TRP A 380 -7.46 -24.91 5.97
N ARG A 381 -7.90 -25.08 7.22
CA ARG A 381 -9.24 -24.73 7.69
C ARG A 381 -9.23 -23.33 8.31
N PHE A 382 -10.38 -22.67 8.21
CA PHE A 382 -10.56 -21.30 8.67
C PHE A 382 -11.76 -21.23 9.61
N GLU A 383 -11.59 -20.54 10.74
CA GLU A 383 -12.69 -20.13 11.59
C GLU A 383 -13.47 -19.04 10.88
N VAL A 384 -14.78 -19.22 10.71
CA VAL A 384 -15.66 -18.28 10.04
C VAL A 384 -16.86 -17.91 10.91
N MET A 385 -17.34 -16.68 10.75
CA MET A 385 -18.57 -16.19 11.33
C MET A 385 -19.66 -16.15 10.29
N LEU A 386 -20.81 -16.72 10.62
CA LEU A 386 -22.00 -16.57 9.79
C LEU A 386 -22.72 -15.29 10.16
N ALA A 387 -23.26 -14.63 9.14
CA ALA A 387 -24.20 -13.54 9.31
C ALA A 387 -25.42 -14.03 10.07
N PHE A 388 -25.92 -13.17 10.95
CA PHE A 388 -27.16 -13.34 11.68
C PHE A 388 -28.08 -12.15 11.42
N ASP A 389 -29.36 -12.30 11.77
CA ASP A 389 -30.34 -11.24 11.52
C ASP A 389 -30.02 -9.99 12.34
N ARG A 390 -29.67 -8.91 11.63
CA ARG A 390 -29.37 -7.58 12.18
C ARG A 390 -30.31 -6.55 11.54
N PRO A 391 -31.47 -6.27 12.15
CA PRO A 391 -32.41 -5.30 11.61
C PRO A 391 -31.85 -3.86 11.57
N ASP A 392 -30.83 -3.57 12.38
CA ASP A 392 -30.14 -2.29 12.49
C ASP A 392 -29.00 -2.07 11.49
N LEU A 393 -28.54 -3.13 10.80
CA LEU A 393 -27.47 -3.02 9.81
C LEU A 393 -27.96 -2.28 8.56
N GLN A 394 -27.38 -1.09 8.32
CA GLN A 394 -27.62 -0.26 7.14
C GLN A 394 -26.83 -0.81 5.93
N GLY A 395 -27.46 -0.84 4.75
CA GLY A 395 -26.84 -1.29 3.50
C GLY A 395 -27.87 -1.62 2.43
N GLU A 396 -27.44 -1.72 1.18
CA GLU A 396 -28.31 -2.14 0.08
C GLU A 396 -28.70 -3.61 0.23
N GLN A 397 -29.98 -3.91 0.04
CA GLN A 397 -30.47 -5.29 -0.03
C GLN A 397 -30.05 -5.90 -1.36
N ARG A 398 -29.61 -7.16 -1.35
CA ARG A 398 -29.25 -7.86 -2.58
C ARG A 398 -30.48 -7.99 -3.49
N PRO A 399 -30.39 -7.58 -4.77
CA PRO A 399 -31.45 -7.83 -5.76
C PRO A 399 -31.75 -9.32 -5.92
N GLU A 400 -32.99 -9.69 -6.24
CA GLU A 400 -33.41 -11.09 -6.42
C GLU A 400 -32.72 -11.79 -7.61
N ASP A 401 -32.18 -11.02 -8.56
CA ASP A 401 -31.49 -11.50 -9.75
C ASP A 401 -29.97 -11.72 -9.57
N GLU A 402 -29.39 -11.26 -8.47
CA GLU A 402 -27.98 -11.53 -8.13
C GLU A 402 -27.85 -12.91 -7.46
N PRO A 403 -26.84 -13.73 -7.84
CA PRO A 403 -26.65 -15.05 -7.25
C PRO A 403 -26.41 -14.96 -5.73
N LEU A 404 -27.15 -15.77 -4.97
CA LEU A 404 -26.99 -15.87 -3.52
C LEU A 404 -25.64 -16.49 -3.16
N GLU A 405 -24.99 -15.95 -2.13
CA GLU A 405 -23.82 -16.62 -1.55
C GLU A 405 -24.27 -17.94 -0.88
N PRO A 406 -23.42 -19.00 -0.88
CA PRO A 406 -23.74 -20.24 -0.19
C PRO A 406 -24.04 -20.01 1.29
N LYS A 407 -25.13 -20.62 1.77
CA LYS A 407 -25.51 -20.63 3.18
C LYS A 407 -24.96 -21.88 3.87
N PHE A 408 -24.54 -21.72 5.11
CA PHE A 408 -23.97 -22.77 5.93
C PHE A 408 -24.86 -23.03 7.14
N ASP A 409 -24.95 -24.30 7.53
CA ASP A 409 -25.66 -24.72 8.75
C ASP A 409 -24.66 -24.87 9.89
N GLN A 410 -24.91 -24.18 10.99
CA GLN A 410 -24.11 -24.30 12.20
C GLN A 410 -24.15 -25.70 12.81
N GLN A 411 -25.12 -26.55 12.45
CA GLN A 411 -25.20 -27.94 12.88
C GLN A 411 -24.47 -28.92 11.94
N ASP A 412 -23.87 -28.46 10.84
CA ASP A 412 -23.13 -29.33 9.94
C ASP A 412 -21.89 -29.92 10.64
N ALA A 413 -21.92 -31.23 10.88
CA ALA A 413 -20.88 -31.96 11.60
C ALA A 413 -19.49 -31.84 10.94
N ARG A 414 -19.43 -31.59 9.62
CA ARG A 414 -18.17 -31.45 8.88
C ARG A 414 -17.38 -30.22 9.29
N TYR A 415 -18.06 -29.17 9.76
CA TYR A 415 -17.46 -27.88 10.09
C TYR A 415 -17.42 -27.61 11.60
N GLN A 416 -17.77 -28.62 12.41
CA GLN A 416 -17.63 -28.53 13.86
C GLN A 416 -16.21 -28.84 14.30
N ARG A 417 -15.78 -28.16 15.35
CA ARG A 417 -14.55 -28.48 16.08
C ARG A 417 -14.91 -28.76 17.53
N GLU A 418 -14.33 -29.82 18.09
CA GLU A 418 -14.41 -30.07 19.53
C GLU A 418 -13.58 -29.03 20.27
N GLY A 419 -14.10 -28.55 21.40
CA GLY A 419 -13.39 -27.59 22.27
C GLY A 419 -14.02 -26.20 22.31
N ALA A 420 -13.18 -25.18 22.47
CA ALA A 420 -13.61 -23.80 22.60
C ALA A 420 -14.30 -23.31 21.32
N TRP A 421 -15.32 -22.46 21.47
CA TRP A 421 -16.12 -21.92 20.37
C TRP A 421 -16.33 -20.42 20.53
N ARG A 422 -16.53 -19.69 19.42
CA ARG A 422 -16.68 -18.23 19.46
C ARG A 422 -18.16 -17.86 19.30
N CYS A 423 -18.68 -17.07 20.23
CA CYS A 423 -20.08 -16.62 20.25
C CYS A 423 -20.29 -15.49 19.23
N CYS A 424 -21.22 -15.66 18.27
CA CYS A 424 -21.43 -14.66 17.20
C CYS A 424 -21.90 -13.31 17.74
N LEU A 425 -22.87 -13.30 18.65
CA LEU A 425 -23.39 -12.06 19.23
C LEU A 425 -22.33 -11.27 20.01
N CYS A 426 -21.44 -11.95 20.73
CA CYS A 426 -20.37 -11.29 21.48
C CYS A 426 -19.28 -10.78 20.53
N TYR A 427 -18.91 -11.60 19.53
CA TYR A 427 -17.86 -11.26 18.59
C TYR A 427 -18.23 -10.09 17.66
N ASP A 428 -19.51 -9.95 17.29
CA ASP A 428 -20.00 -8.78 16.56
C ASP A 428 -19.74 -7.47 17.31
N ARG A 429 -19.80 -7.51 18.65
CA ARG A 429 -19.56 -6.34 19.52
C ARG A 429 -18.11 -6.21 19.97
N ARG A 430 -17.19 -7.04 19.46
CA ARG A 430 -15.81 -7.14 19.94
C ARG A 430 -15.07 -5.81 19.99
N PHE A 431 -15.24 -4.94 18.99
CA PHE A 431 -14.57 -3.64 18.97
C PHE A 431 -15.16 -2.64 19.97
N LYS A 432 -16.41 -2.83 20.41
CA LYS A 432 -17.04 -2.03 21.47
C LYS A 432 -16.70 -2.56 22.86
N THR A 433 -16.52 -3.86 23.00
CA THR A 433 -16.27 -4.52 24.29
C THR A 433 -14.79 -4.87 24.53
N MET A 434 -13.95 -4.72 23.50
CA MET A 434 -12.55 -5.16 23.44
C MET A 434 -12.34 -6.61 23.88
N ASP A 435 -13.30 -7.48 23.57
CA ASP A 435 -13.31 -8.88 24.03
C ASP A 435 -13.33 -9.85 22.84
N PHE A 436 -12.21 -10.54 22.68
CA PHE A 436 -11.94 -11.47 21.59
C PHE A 436 -11.79 -12.92 22.09
N ALA A 437 -12.05 -13.21 23.37
CA ALA A 437 -11.84 -14.55 23.89
C ALA A 437 -12.98 -15.51 23.47
N PRO A 438 -12.67 -16.75 23.03
CA PRO A 438 -13.69 -17.76 22.79
C PRO A 438 -14.33 -18.22 24.11
N VAL A 439 -15.50 -18.83 24.01
CA VAL A 439 -16.13 -19.56 25.11
C VAL A 439 -15.32 -20.83 25.37
N PRO A 440 -14.84 -21.07 26.59
CA PRO A 440 -14.02 -22.24 26.89
C PRO A 440 -14.81 -23.55 26.76
N ALA A 441 -14.08 -24.65 26.54
CA ALA A 441 -14.64 -25.98 26.25
C ALA A 441 -15.48 -26.58 27.40
N ASP A 442 -15.33 -26.06 28.62
CA ASP A 442 -16.03 -26.51 29.82
C ASP A 442 -17.47 -25.95 29.97
N SER A 443 -17.87 -25.00 29.11
CA SER A 443 -19.22 -24.41 29.06
C SER A 443 -19.89 -24.69 27.69
N PRO A 444 -20.34 -25.93 27.43
CA PRO A 444 -20.57 -26.41 26.06
C PRO A 444 -21.79 -25.79 25.34
N ASP A 445 -22.84 -25.39 26.08
CA ASP A 445 -24.15 -25.05 25.49
C ASP A 445 -24.70 -23.65 25.84
N TRP A 446 -23.93 -22.82 26.55
CA TRP A 446 -24.31 -21.43 26.81
C TRP A 446 -23.08 -20.52 26.87
N CYS A 447 -23.25 -19.27 26.47
CA CYS A 447 -22.18 -18.28 26.49
C CYS A 447 -22.17 -17.51 27.82
N PRO A 448 -21.06 -17.52 28.59
CA PRO A 448 -20.98 -16.82 29.87
C PRO A 448 -21.14 -15.31 29.78
N LYS A 449 -20.86 -14.73 28.61
CA LYS A 449 -20.82 -13.28 28.38
C LYS A 449 -22.19 -12.71 28.07
N CYS A 450 -22.88 -13.26 27.07
CA CYS A 450 -24.23 -12.83 26.73
C CYS A 450 -25.33 -13.59 27.47
N GLN A 451 -24.96 -14.61 28.26
CA GLN A 451 -25.87 -15.46 29.04
C GLN A 451 -26.97 -16.14 28.20
N LYS A 452 -26.70 -16.35 26.90
CA LYS A 452 -27.61 -17.00 25.97
C LYS A 452 -27.18 -18.44 25.66
N PRO A 453 -28.14 -19.34 25.38
CA PRO A 453 -27.83 -20.66 24.84
C PRO A 453 -27.04 -20.55 23.53
N ARG A 454 -26.13 -21.51 23.30
CA ARG A 454 -25.28 -21.57 22.10
C ARG A 454 -26.08 -21.50 20.80
N LYS A 455 -27.25 -22.15 20.77
CA LYS A 455 -28.18 -22.11 19.63
C LYS A 455 -28.78 -20.73 19.35
N GLU A 456 -28.97 -19.91 20.39
CA GLU A 456 -29.54 -18.58 20.25
C GLU A 456 -28.50 -17.53 19.87
N CYS A 457 -27.25 -17.68 20.33
CA CYS A 457 -26.20 -16.71 20.03
C CYS A 457 -25.41 -17.04 18.75
N GLY A 458 -25.51 -18.27 18.25
CA GLY A 458 -24.70 -18.76 17.14
C GLY A 458 -23.24 -18.99 17.55
N TRP A 459 -22.56 -19.86 16.80
CA TRP A 459 -21.14 -20.15 16.99
C TRP A 459 -20.34 -20.14 15.68
N SER A 460 -19.03 -19.96 15.81
CA SER A 460 -18.11 -20.04 14.67
C SER A 460 -18.02 -21.46 14.09
N LEU A 461 -17.76 -21.54 12.79
CA LEU A 461 -17.54 -22.80 12.06
C LEU A 461 -16.09 -22.89 11.58
N TRP A 462 -15.59 -24.11 11.42
CA TRP A 462 -14.26 -24.39 10.87
C TRP A 462 -14.39 -24.98 9.47
N ILE A 463 -14.17 -24.16 8.45
CA ILE A 463 -14.42 -24.52 7.05
C ILE A 463 -13.09 -24.68 6.29
N PRO A 464 -12.86 -25.79 5.57
CA PRO A 464 -11.72 -25.94 4.67
C PRO A 464 -11.71 -24.87 3.57
N PHE A 465 -10.53 -24.41 3.14
CA PHE A 465 -10.41 -23.43 2.05
C PHE A 465 -11.26 -23.76 0.82
N ALA A 466 -11.27 -25.03 0.40
CA ALA A 466 -11.98 -25.49 -0.80
C ALA A 466 -13.51 -25.33 -0.70
N ASP A 467 -14.04 -25.32 0.53
CA ASP A 467 -15.48 -25.21 0.80
C ASP A 467 -15.92 -23.75 1.02
N LEU A 468 -14.98 -22.81 1.12
CA LEU A 468 -15.28 -21.38 1.23
C LEU A 468 -15.88 -20.86 -0.09
N PRO A 469 -16.86 -19.93 -0.05
CA PRO A 469 -17.34 -19.23 -1.23
C PRO A 469 -16.20 -18.49 -1.96
N PRO A 470 -16.26 -18.29 -3.29
CA PRO A 470 -15.19 -17.65 -4.06
C PRO A 470 -14.72 -16.30 -3.51
N LYS A 471 -15.65 -15.46 -3.04
CA LYS A 471 -15.35 -14.17 -2.41
C LYS A 471 -14.52 -14.33 -1.12
N ARG A 472 -14.79 -15.36 -0.33
CA ARG A 472 -14.08 -15.67 0.91
C ARG A 472 -12.73 -16.33 0.66
N GLN A 473 -12.65 -17.19 -0.36
CA GLN A 473 -11.37 -17.68 -0.86
C GLN A 473 -10.45 -16.52 -1.28
N ALA A 474 -10.99 -15.54 -2.03
CA ALA A 474 -10.23 -14.35 -2.43
C ALA A 474 -9.75 -13.52 -1.22
N ALA A 475 -10.61 -13.30 -0.22
CA ALA A 475 -10.22 -12.59 1.01
C ALA A 475 -9.10 -13.33 1.77
N VAL A 476 -9.22 -14.66 1.93
CA VAL A 476 -8.19 -15.49 2.56
C VAL A 476 -6.87 -15.45 1.78
N MET A 477 -6.95 -15.49 0.44
CA MET A 477 -5.80 -15.36 -0.42
C MET A 477 -5.13 -13.99 -0.25
N ASP A 478 -5.91 -12.90 -0.23
CA ASP A 478 -5.39 -11.54 -0.05
C ASP A 478 -4.71 -11.36 1.32
N SER A 479 -5.15 -12.05 2.38
CA SER A 479 -4.55 -11.99 3.72
C SER A 479 -3.29 -12.86 3.92
N HIS A 480 -3.07 -13.88 3.09
CA HIS A 480 -1.97 -14.84 3.29
C HIS A 480 -0.98 -14.94 2.13
N ALA A 481 -1.32 -14.39 0.97
CA ALA A 481 -0.41 -14.32 -0.17
C ALA A 481 0.68 -13.26 0.07
N LYS A 482 1.75 -13.35 -0.71
CA LYS A 482 2.82 -12.36 -0.65
C LYS A 482 2.34 -11.02 -1.21
N LYS A 483 2.89 -9.90 -0.72
CA LYS A 483 2.53 -8.55 -1.17
C LYS A 483 2.58 -8.39 -2.69
N ILE A 484 3.62 -8.90 -3.35
CA ILE A 484 3.72 -8.85 -4.83
C ILE A 484 2.56 -9.56 -5.53
N GLU A 485 2.07 -10.67 -4.98
CA GLU A 485 0.96 -11.42 -5.56
C GLU A 485 -0.33 -10.64 -5.46
N THR A 486 -0.64 -10.10 -4.27
CA THR A 486 -1.88 -9.33 -4.04
C THR A 486 -1.92 -8.06 -4.88
N ILE A 487 -0.78 -7.38 -5.05
CA ILE A 487 -0.66 -6.23 -5.95
C ILE A 487 -0.95 -6.64 -7.40
N LEU A 488 -0.31 -7.70 -7.91
CA LEU A 488 -0.52 -8.15 -9.29
C LEU A 488 -1.96 -8.65 -9.52
N TRP A 489 -2.60 -9.22 -8.51
CA TRP A 489 -4.00 -9.65 -8.57
C TRP A 489 -5.01 -8.50 -8.71
N THR A 490 -4.62 -7.25 -8.43
CA THR A 490 -5.46 -6.08 -8.74
C THR A 490 -5.69 -5.89 -10.25
N LYS A 491 -4.78 -6.43 -11.08
CA LYS A 491 -4.88 -6.43 -12.55
C LYS A 491 -5.13 -7.82 -13.13
N TRP A 492 -4.47 -8.86 -12.63
CA TRP A 492 -4.58 -10.24 -13.11
C TRP A 492 -5.03 -11.16 -11.96
N PRO A 493 -6.34 -11.31 -11.72
CA PRO A 493 -6.87 -11.99 -10.54
C PRO A 493 -6.40 -13.44 -10.48
N GLU A 494 -5.91 -13.85 -9.31
CA GLU A 494 -5.47 -15.22 -9.04
C GLU A 494 -4.37 -15.71 -10.01
N ALA A 495 -3.66 -14.79 -10.66
CA ALA A 495 -2.53 -15.14 -11.50
C ALA A 495 -1.48 -15.90 -10.68
N SER A 496 -0.97 -16.99 -11.25
CA SER A 496 0.16 -17.70 -10.68
C SER A 496 1.44 -16.93 -11.05
N ILE A 497 2.28 -16.66 -10.06
CA ILE A 497 3.50 -15.86 -10.21
C ILE A 497 4.68 -16.69 -9.73
N GLU A 498 5.60 -16.97 -10.64
CA GLU A 498 6.83 -17.72 -10.35
C GLU A 498 8.03 -16.81 -10.58
N ALA A 499 8.95 -16.74 -9.61
CA ALA A 499 10.22 -16.03 -9.79
C ALA A 499 11.34 -17.00 -10.13
N ILE A 500 12.33 -16.54 -10.90
CA ILE A 500 13.64 -17.20 -10.93
C ILE A 500 14.34 -16.87 -9.60
N GLY A 501 14.14 -17.72 -8.59
CA GLY A 501 14.58 -17.53 -7.21
C GLY A 501 13.44 -17.22 -6.24
N GLU A 502 13.72 -16.56 -5.12
CA GLU A 502 12.68 -16.15 -4.17
C GLU A 502 11.84 -15.01 -4.74
N LEU A 503 10.52 -15.08 -4.59
CA LEU A 503 9.63 -13.96 -4.93
C LEU A 503 10.07 -12.70 -4.19
N PRO A 504 10.16 -11.56 -4.88
CA PRO A 504 10.59 -10.31 -4.28
C PRO A 504 9.55 -9.83 -3.27
N ASP A 505 10.04 -9.19 -2.21
CA ASP A 505 9.18 -8.43 -1.31
C ASP A 505 8.91 -7.04 -1.91
N CYS A 506 7.71 -6.51 -1.63
CA CYS A 506 7.22 -5.25 -2.21
C CYS A 506 6.80 -4.26 -1.15
#